data_AF-A0A380PQ81-F1
#
_entry.id   AF-A0A380PQ81-F1
#
_cell.length_a   1.000
_cell.length_b   1.000
_cell.length_c   1.000
_cell.angle_alpha   90.00
_cell.angle_beta   90.00
_cell.angle_gamma   90.00
#
_symmetry.space_group_name_H-M   'P 1'
#
loop_
_entity.id
_entity.type
_entity.pdbx_description
1 polymer ?
#
loop_
_entity_poly.entity_id
_entity_poly.type
_entity_poly.pdbx_seq_one_letter_code
_entity_poly.pdbx_strand_id
1 'polypeptide(L)' 'MELSVVTKQQAELKLTNDELLILNSALNEICNGISISEFDTRIGATREDVTLLLEKIGQTLDAMAISS' A
#
# COMPACT_ATOMS: atom_id res chain seq x y z
N MET A 1 9.90 3.46 -9.37
CA MET A 1 8.58 2.95 -9.75
C MET A 1 8.51 2.94 -11.25
N GLU A 2 8.23 1.78 -11.84
CA GLU A 2 8.00 1.62 -13.27
C GLU A 2 6.61 1.02 -13.51
N LEU A 3 5.89 1.53 -14.51
CA LEU A 3 4.57 1.02 -14.90
C LEU A 3 4.73 0.03 -16.06
N SER A 4 4.31 -1.22 -15.88
CA SER A 4 4.51 -2.28 -16.88
C SER A 4 3.25 -2.65 -17.68
N VAL A 5 2.09 -2.66 -17.04
CA VAL A 5 0.81 -3.00 -17.69
C VAL A 5 -0.27 -2.03 -17.21
N VAL A 6 -1.12 -1.55 -18.13
CA VAL A 6 -2.28 -0.72 -17.83
C VAL A 6 -3.48 -1.20 -18.63
N THR A 7 -4.56 -1.50 -17.94
CA THR A 7 -5.88 -1.79 -18.52
C THR A 7 -6.92 -0.86 -17.93
N LYS A 8 -8.18 -1.02 -18.33
CA LYS A 8 -9.29 -0.28 -17.73
C LYS A 8 -9.53 -0.63 -16.25
N GLN A 9 -9.07 -1.79 -15.77
CA GLN A 9 -9.35 -2.27 -14.40
C GLN A 9 -8.09 -2.50 -13.56
N GLN A 10 -6.90 -2.53 -14.16
CA GLN A 10 -5.68 -2.93 -13.46
C GLN A 10 -4.46 -2.15 -13.98
N ALA A 11 -3.53 -1.90 -13.07
CA ALA A 11 -2.17 -1.48 -13.39
C ALA A 11 -1.16 -2.39 -12.68
N GLU A 12 -0.01 -2.62 -13.30
CA GLU A 12 1.13 -3.31 -12.69
C GLU A 12 2.27 -2.32 -12.48
N LEU A 13 2.73 -2.22 -11.23
CA LEU A 13 3.84 -1.37 -10.83
C LEU A 13 5.02 -2.23 -10.37
N LYS A 14 6.19 -1.97 -10.91
CA LYS A 14 7.45 -2.45 -10.33
C LYS A 14 7.95 -1.40 -9.36
N LEU A 15 8.08 -1.80 -8.11
CA LEU A 15 8.57 -0.97 -7.02
C LEU A 15 9.86 -1.58 -6.48
N THR A 16 10.81 -0.72 -6.10
CA THR A 16 11.96 -1.16 -5.30
C THR A 16 11.50 -1.47 -3.87
N ASN A 17 12.37 -2.14 -3.09
CA ASN A 17 12.10 -2.38 -1.67
C ASN A 17 11.85 -1.05 -0.92
N ASP A 18 12.69 -0.04 -1.16
CA ASP A 18 12.55 1.30 -0.54
C ASP A 18 11.23 1.98 -0.91
N GLU A 19 10.80 1.91 -2.16
CA GLU A 19 9.52 2.50 -2.60
C GLU A 19 8.33 1.79 -1.96
N LEU A 20 8.41 0.46 -1.85
CA LEU A 20 7.38 -0.33 -1.18
C LEU A 20 7.34 -0.05 0.34
N LEU A 21 8.48 0.16 0.98
CA LEU A 21 8.58 0.59 2.38
C LEU A 21 7.92 1.96 2.62
N ILE A 22 8.12 2.91 1.70
CA ILE A 22 7.45 4.23 1.76
C ILE A 22 5.94 4.05 1.70
N LEU A 23 5.43 3.24 0.75
CA LEU A 23 4.00 2.99 0.60
C LEU A 23 3.42 2.30 1.85
N ASN A 24 4.10 1.28 2.37
CA ASN A 24 3.72 0.60 3.60
C ASN A 24 3.62 1.58 4.78
N SER A 25 4.63 2.45 4.94
CA SER A 25 4.67 3.43 6.02
C SER A 25 3.54 4.45 5.90
N ALA A 26 3.24 4.92 4.68
CA ALA A 26 2.15 5.86 4.43
C ALA A 26 0.78 5.24 4.76
N LEU A 27 0.53 4.00 4.34
CA LEU A 27 -0.70 3.27 4.67
C LEU A 27 -0.81 3.01 6.17
N ASN A 28 0.30 2.63 6.83
CA ASN A 28 0.33 2.44 8.27
C ASN A 28 0.05 3.74 9.02
N GLU A 29 0.58 4.88 8.58
CA GLU A 29 0.32 6.18 9.22
C GLU A 29 -1.15 6.57 9.09
N ILE A 30 -1.73 6.43 7.89
CA ILE A 30 -3.15 6.71 7.62
C ILE A 30 -4.05 5.81 8.49
N CYS A 31 -3.72 4.53 8.63
CA CYS A 31 -4.48 3.60 9.45
C CYS A 31 -4.27 3.82 10.95
N ASN A 32 -3.04 4.01 11.41
CA ASN A 32 -2.69 3.82 12.83
C ASN A 32 -2.02 5.06 13.46
N GLY A 33 -1.36 5.90 12.67
CA GLY A 33 -0.55 7.02 13.17
C GLY A 33 -1.29 8.35 13.29
N ILE A 34 -2.31 8.58 12.45
CA ILE A 34 -3.11 9.81 12.48
C ILE A 34 -4.62 9.55 12.58
N SER A 35 -5.30 10.41 13.35
CA SER A 35 -6.75 10.44 13.36
C SER A 35 -7.27 11.26 12.18
N ILE A 36 -7.86 10.57 11.20
CA ILE A 36 -8.47 11.19 10.01
C ILE A 36 -9.99 11.17 10.18
N SER A 37 -10.60 12.35 10.31
CA SER A 37 -12.05 12.52 10.23
C SER A 37 -12.56 12.23 8.82
N GLU A 38 -13.72 11.59 8.69
CA GLU A 38 -14.31 11.23 7.39
C GLU A 38 -13.33 10.40 6.52
N PHE A 39 -12.71 9.40 7.15
CA PHE A 39 -11.68 8.55 6.56
C PHE A 39 -12.04 8.08 5.16
N ASP A 40 -13.20 7.42 5.02
CA ASP A 40 -13.64 6.81 3.77
C ASP A 40 -13.75 7.82 2.62
N THR A 41 -14.23 9.03 2.91
CA THR A 41 -14.35 10.11 1.91
C THR A 41 -12.98 10.68 1.52
N ARG A 42 -12.06 10.82 2.48
CA ARG A 42 -10.73 11.41 2.22
C ARG A 42 -9.79 10.45 1.53
N ILE A 43 -9.86 9.17 1.87
CA ILE A 43 -9.03 8.13 1.30
C ILE A 43 -9.65 7.55 0.03
N GLY A 44 -10.98 7.58 -0.08
CA GLY A 44 -11.72 6.97 -1.19
C GLY A 44 -11.89 5.46 -1.05
N ALA A 45 -11.62 4.90 0.15
CA ALA A 45 -11.74 3.49 0.48
C ALA A 45 -12.06 3.34 1.96
N THR A 46 -12.72 2.24 2.34
CA THR A 46 -12.99 1.98 3.76
C THR A 46 -11.70 1.72 4.51
N ARG A 47 -11.70 1.98 5.82
CA ARG A 47 -10.56 1.62 6.68
C ARG A 47 -10.19 0.14 6.59
N GLU A 48 -11.16 -0.74 6.41
CA GLU A 48 -10.93 -2.18 6.25
C GLU A 48 -10.19 -2.49 4.94
N ASP A 49 -10.62 -1.91 3.81
CA ASP A 49 -9.95 -2.07 2.51
C ASP A 49 -8.48 -1.64 2.55
N VAL A 50 -8.21 -0.49 3.19
CA VAL A 50 -6.86 0.07 3.32
C VAL A 50 -6.01 -0.80 4.25
N THR A 51 -6.58 -1.35 5.32
CA THR A 51 -5.89 -2.27 6.24
C THR A 51 -5.51 -3.57 5.53
N LEU A 52 -6.42 -4.15 4.75
CA LEU A 52 -6.13 -5.33 3.94
C LEU A 52 -5.04 -5.07 2.89
N LEU A 53 -4.99 -3.86 2.32
CA LEU A 53 -3.91 -3.48 1.40
C LEU A 53 -2.57 -3.34 2.13
N LEU A 54 -2.55 -2.72 3.31
CA LEU A 54 -1.37 -2.62 4.16
C LEU A 54 -0.81 -4.01 4.51
N GLU A 55 -1.66 -4.94 4.92
CA GLU A 55 -1.25 -6.31 5.24
C GLU A 55 -0.59 -7.02 4.05
N LYS A 56 -1.19 -6.92 2.85
CA LYS A 56 -0.62 -7.51 1.63
C LYS A 56 0.74 -6.93 1.27
N ILE A 57 0.91 -5.62 1.44
CA ILE A 57 2.17 -4.93 1.18
C ILE A 57 3.23 -5.36 2.21
N GLY A 58 2.87 -5.44 3.49
CA GLY A 58 3.75 -5.95 4.55
C GLY A 58 4.23 -7.37 4.28
N GLN A 59 3.32 -8.28 3.92
CA GLN A 59 3.68 -9.66 3.53
C GLN A 59 4.62 -9.70 2.31
N THR A 60 4.44 -8.79 1.36
CA THR A 60 5.33 -8.69 0.19
C THR A 60 6.72 -8.24 0.60
N LEU A 61 6.84 -7.26 1.51
CA LEU A 61 8.12 -6.81 2.06
C LEU A 61 8.83 -7.94 2.82
N ASP A 62 8.10 -8.69 3.65
CA ASP A 62 8.64 -9.85 4.39
C ASP A 62 9.21 -10.90 3.41
N ALA A 63 8.47 -11.21 2.35
CA ALA A 63 8.91 -12.15 1.32
C ALA A 63 10.19 -11.67 0.58
N MET A 64 10.30 -10.36 0.32
CA MET A 64 11.50 -9.78 -0.28
C MET A 64 12.71 -9.86 0.66
N ALA A 65 12.52 -9.64 1.95
CA ALA A 65 13.59 -9.70 2.95
C ALA A 65 14.15 -11.13 3.13
N ILE A 66 13.30 -12.16 3.02
CA ILE A 66 13.73 -13.57 3.07
C ILE A 66 14.52 -13.97 1.80
N SER A 67 14.23 -13.31 0.68
CA SER A 67 14.82 -13.62 -0.63
C SER A 67 16.13 -12.87 -0.93
N SER A 68 16.63 -12.09 0.05
CA SER A 68 17.85 -11.26 -0.03
C SER A 68 19.03 -11.94 0.66
#